data_AF-A0A847I5Z5-F1
#
_entry.id   AF-A0A847I5Z5-F1
#
_cell.length_a   1.000
_cell.length_b   1.000
_cell.length_c   1.000
_cell.angle_alpha   90.00
_cell.angle_beta   90.00
_cell.angle_gamma   90.00
#
_symmetry.space_group_name_H-M   'P 1'
#
loop_
_entity.id
_entity.type
_entity.pdbx_description
1 polymer ?
#
loop_
_entity_poly.entity_id
_entity_poly.type
_entity_poly.pdbx_seq_one_letter_code
_entity_poly.pdbx_strand_id
1 'polypeptide(L)'
;MIESICRRSFFQFELPIRFRARPPLIDGDAGKWGPHFLLPPLVELEDQSPFADVYCAWNAEFFFVAVDVPERHGPLHSDPTQWWKHDGLRICIDTRDTRDVKRATRFCHFF
;
A
#
# COMPACT_ATOMS: atom_id res chain seq x y z
N MET A 1 27.42 -6.84 -8.45
CA MET A 1 26.24 -7.39 -9.17
C MET A 1 25.07 -7.72 -8.23
N ILE A 2 25.31 -8.07 -6.95
CA ILE A 2 24.22 -8.23 -5.95
C ILE A 2 23.59 -6.88 -5.55
N GLU A 3 24.36 -5.80 -5.57
CA GLU A 3 23.91 -4.44 -5.20
C GLU A 3 22.81 -3.85 -6.10
N SER A 4 22.52 -4.44 -7.26
CA SER A 4 21.44 -3.98 -8.15
C SER A 4 20.08 -4.65 -7.86
N ILE A 5 20.04 -5.62 -6.94
CA ILE A 5 18.82 -6.32 -6.57
C ILE A 5 18.20 -5.61 -5.36
N CYS A 6 16.92 -5.26 -5.46
CA CYS A 6 16.14 -4.71 -4.34
C CYS A 6 16.21 -5.66 -3.13
N ARG A 7 16.73 -5.18 -1.98
CA ARG A 7 16.94 -6.00 -0.77
C ARG A 7 15.62 -6.61 -0.28
N ARG A 8 14.49 -5.91 -0.45
CA ARG A 8 13.15 -6.45 -0.15
C ARG A 8 12.81 -7.76 -0.88
N SER A 9 13.42 -8.02 -2.03
CA SER A 9 13.16 -9.24 -2.81
C SER A 9 13.68 -10.52 -2.15
N PHE A 10 14.57 -10.41 -1.16
CA PHE A 10 15.11 -11.55 -0.40
C PHE A 10 14.23 -11.98 0.77
N PHE A 11 13.11 -11.29 1.02
CA PHE A 11 12.23 -11.54 2.15
C PHE A 11 10.80 -11.81 1.71
N GLN A 12 10.08 -12.57 2.53
CA GLN A 12 8.63 -12.60 2.53
C GLN A 12 8.14 -11.86 3.77
N PHE A 13 7.29 -10.86 3.58
CA PHE A 13 6.79 -10.02 4.67
C PHE A 13 5.41 -10.48 5.10
N GLU A 14 5.23 -10.60 6.41
CA GLU A 14 3.93 -10.82 7.02
C GLU A 14 3.64 -9.67 7.97
N LEU A 15 2.65 -8.86 7.61
CA LEU A 15 2.31 -7.64 8.34
C LEU A 15 0.91 -7.79 8.92
N PRO A 16 0.71 -7.51 10.23
CA PRO A 16 -0.59 -7.62 10.84
C PRO A 16 -1.52 -6.51 10.34
N ILE A 17 -2.51 -6.86 9.52
CA ILE A 17 -3.58 -5.94 9.12
C ILE A 17 -4.76 -6.13 10.06
N ARG A 18 -5.12 -5.07 10.79
CA ARG A 18 -6.11 -5.13 11.85
C ARG A 18 -7.54 -5.14 11.31
N PHE A 19 -8.39 -5.97 11.91
CA PHE A 19 -9.82 -5.96 11.66
C PHE A 19 -10.46 -4.66 12.18
N ARG A 20 -11.36 -4.08 11.40
CA ARG A 20 -12.08 -2.85 11.73
C ARG A 20 -13.58 -3.03 11.55
N ALA A 21 -14.29 -3.24 12.66
CA ALA A 21 -15.72 -3.53 12.65
C ALA A 21 -16.57 -2.42 12.00
N ARG A 22 -16.20 -1.15 12.21
CA ARG A 22 -16.89 0.01 11.62
C ARG A 22 -16.06 0.59 10.47
N PRO A 23 -16.57 0.56 9.22
CA PRO A 23 -15.90 1.18 8.09
C PRO A 23 -15.49 2.63 8.39
N PRO A 24 -14.29 3.07 7.99
CA PRO A 24 -13.97 4.50 7.97
C PRO A 24 -14.91 5.23 7.01
N LEU A 25 -15.13 6.52 7.28
CA LEU A 25 -15.63 7.43 6.27
C LEU A 25 -14.52 7.64 5.24
N ILE A 26 -14.85 7.51 3.95
CA ILE A 26 -13.90 7.74 2.85
C ILE A 26 -13.99 9.22 2.45
N ASP A 27 -13.25 10.07 3.16
CA ASP A 27 -13.23 11.53 2.97
C ASP A 27 -11.82 12.10 2.71
N GLY A 28 -10.81 11.24 2.62
CA GLY A 28 -9.42 11.63 2.40
C GLY A 28 -8.67 12.12 3.65
N ASP A 29 -9.29 12.06 4.83
CA ASP A 29 -8.63 12.44 6.10
C ASP A 29 -7.94 11.24 6.76
N ALA A 30 -6.63 11.12 6.52
CA ALA A 30 -5.79 10.09 7.12
C ALA A 30 -5.56 10.31 8.63
N GLY A 31 -5.78 11.53 9.17
CA GLY A 31 -5.59 11.83 10.59
C GLY A 31 -6.56 11.08 11.52
N LYS A 32 -7.63 10.51 10.97
CA LYS A 32 -8.58 9.64 11.67
C LYS A 32 -8.06 8.21 11.87
N TRP A 33 -6.90 7.87 11.30
CA TRP A 33 -6.29 6.55 11.43
C TRP A 33 -5.31 6.53 12.59
N GLY A 34 -5.57 5.64 13.56
CA GLY A 34 -4.67 5.44 14.69
C GLY A 34 -3.40 4.67 14.30
N PRO A 35 -2.32 4.79 15.09
CA PRO A 35 -1.02 4.17 14.81
C PRO A 35 -1.06 2.64 14.71
N HIS A 36 -2.07 1.98 15.27
CA HIS A 36 -2.25 0.53 15.17
C HIS A 36 -2.61 0.02 13.77
N PHE A 37 -2.99 0.91 12.86
CA PHE A 37 -3.25 0.60 11.46
C PHE A 37 -2.08 0.96 10.54
N LEU A 38 -1.06 1.64 11.06
CA LEU A 38 0.12 2.05 10.30
C LEU A 38 0.95 0.82 9.91
N LEU A 39 1.31 0.74 8.64
CA LEU A 39 2.23 -0.28 8.14
C LEU A 39 3.68 0.18 8.30
N PRO A 40 4.63 -0.76 8.54
CA PRO A 40 6.04 -0.42 8.56
C PRO A 40 6.52 0.01 7.16
N PRO A 41 7.34 1.07 7.06
CA PRO A 41 7.88 1.56 5.79
C PRO A 41 8.98 0.63 5.27
N LEU A 42 8.63 -0.37 4.45
CA LEU A 42 9.60 -1.33 3.92
C LEU A 42 10.69 -0.69 3.02
N VAL A 43 10.54 0.57 2.62
CA VAL A 43 11.55 1.33 1.88
C VAL A 43 12.84 1.57 2.66
N GLU A 44 12.75 1.58 3.99
CA GLU A 44 13.92 1.75 4.86
C GLU A 44 14.92 0.60 4.74
N LEU A 45 14.50 -0.59 4.30
CA LEU A 45 15.42 -1.69 4.02
C LEU A 45 16.41 -1.37 2.89
N GLU A 46 16.08 -0.41 2.01
CA GLU A 46 16.95 0.09 0.94
C GLU A 46 17.68 1.37 1.33
N ASP A 47 17.74 1.70 2.63
CA ASP A 47 18.27 2.96 3.17
C ASP A 47 17.55 4.20 2.60
N GLN A 48 16.28 4.06 2.23
CA GLN A 48 15.44 5.15 1.72
C GLN A 48 14.49 5.66 2.80
N SER A 49 14.31 6.98 2.86
CA SER A 49 13.30 7.59 3.72
C SER A 49 11.90 7.38 3.12
N PRO A 50 10.90 6.97 3.93
CA PRO A 50 9.52 6.94 3.48
C PRO A 50 9.03 8.35 3.12
N PHE A 51 8.31 8.47 2.02
CA PHE A 51 7.67 9.72 1.59
C PHE A 51 6.20 9.82 2.05
N ALA A 52 5.64 8.73 2.59
CA ALA A 52 4.25 8.63 2.96
C ALA A 52 4.04 7.62 4.10
N ASP A 53 3.05 7.89 4.93
CA ASP A 53 2.49 6.93 5.88
C ASP A 53 1.38 6.13 5.21
N VAL A 54 1.42 4.81 5.35
CA VAL A 54 0.43 3.90 4.76
C VAL A 54 -0.30 3.17 5.86
N TYR A 55 -1.62 3.32 5.90
CA TYR A 55 -2.49 2.65 6.85
C TYR A 55 -3.35 1.60 6.16
N CYS A 56 -3.48 0.43 6.77
CA CYS A 56 -4.32 -0.64 6.26
C CYS A 56 -5.23 -1.23 7.34
N ALA A 57 -6.47 -1.54 6.95
CA ALA A 57 -7.42 -2.28 7.76
C ALA A 57 -8.27 -3.18 6.88
N TRP A 58 -8.97 -4.14 7.47
CA TRP A 58 -9.93 -4.96 6.74
C TRP A 58 -11.17 -5.21 7.57
N ASN A 59 -12.26 -5.59 6.90
CA ASN A 59 -13.41 -6.24 7.53
C ASN A 59 -13.99 -7.30 6.58
N ALA A 60 -15.15 -7.88 6.94
CA ALA A 60 -15.76 -8.94 6.15
C ALA A 60 -16.13 -8.53 4.70
N GLU A 61 -16.29 -7.23 4.43
CA GLU A 61 -16.75 -6.71 3.14
C GLU A 61 -15.67 -5.93 2.38
N PHE A 62 -14.71 -5.32 3.09
CA PHE A 62 -13.81 -4.32 2.53
C PHE A 62 -12.36 -4.49 2.99
N PHE A 63 -11.46 -4.09 2.11
CA PHE A 63 -10.08 -3.78 2.42
C PHE A 63 -9.89 -2.27 2.33
N PHE A 64 -9.37 -1.65 3.38
CA PHE A 64 -9.23 -0.21 3.48
C PHE A 64 -7.76 0.16 3.45
N VAL A 65 -7.43 1.16 2.62
CA VAL A 65 -6.12 1.77 2.55
C VAL A 65 -6.28 3.27 2.72
N ALA A 66 -5.44 3.87 3.55
CA ALA A 66 -5.26 5.31 3.61
C ALA A 66 -3.78 5.64 3.47
N VAL A 67 -3.49 6.74 2.78
CA VAL A 67 -2.12 7.20 2.55
C VAL A 67 -2.05 8.66 2.93
N ASP A 68 -1.13 9.00 3.83
CA ASP A 68 -0.80 10.38 4.13
C ASP A 68 0.55 10.73 3.51
N VAL A 69 0.61 11.85 2.80
CA VAL A 69 1.81 12.34 2.11
C VAL A 69 2.09 13.74 2.65
N PRO A 70 2.83 13.86 3.77
CA PRO A 70 2.93 15.12 4.52
C PRO A 70 3.64 16.22 3.72
N GLU A 71 4.58 15.85 2.86
CA GLU A 71 5.38 16.78 2.04
C GLU A 71 4.76 17.06 0.65
N ARG A 72 3.46 16.77 0.46
CA ARG A 72 2.81 17.04 -0.83
C ARG A 72 2.71 18.56 -1.09
N HIS A 73 3.06 18.98 -2.30
CA HIS A 73 2.97 20.37 -2.74
C HIS A 73 1.90 20.50 -3.83
N GLY A 74 0.75 21.08 -3.49
CA GLY A 74 -0.33 21.36 -4.44
C GLY A 74 -1.43 20.29 -4.47
N PRO A 75 -2.43 20.45 -5.37
CA PRO A 75 -3.50 19.49 -5.54
C PRO A 75 -3.00 18.21 -6.23
N LEU A 76 -3.69 17.09 -5.98
CA LEU A 76 -3.42 15.84 -6.69
C LEU A 76 -3.59 16.04 -8.21
N HIS A 77 -2.56 15.69 -8.97
CA HIS A 77 -2.61 15.67 -10.41
C HIS A 77 -2.69 14.21 -10.87
N SER A 78 -3.80 13.80 -11.47
CA SER A 78 -3.99 12.44 -11.97
C SER A 78 -4.52 12.48 -13.41
N ASP A 79 -4.00 11.59 -14.26
CA ASP A 79 -4.47 11.40 -15.64
C ASP A 79 -4.99 9.96 -15.76
N PRO A 80 -6.29 9.72 -15.98
CA PRO A 80 -6.83 8.37 -16.12
C PRO A 80 -6.21 7.54 -17.27
N THR A 81 -5.68 8.20 -18.29
CA THR A 81 -5.03 7.55 -19.45
C THR A 81 -3.55 7.27 -19.20
N GLN A 82 -2.89 8.06 -18.35
CA GLN A 82 -1.47 7.95 -17.99
C GLN A 82 -1.28 7.91 -16.48
N TRP A 83 -2.15 7.15 -15.79
CA TRP A 83 -2.24 7.11 -14.33
C TRP A 83 -0.92 6.69 -13.66
N TRP A 84 -0.05 5.98 -14.39
CA TRP A 84 1.26 5.55 -13.92
C TRP A 84 2.33 6.64 -13.93
N LYS A 85 2.08 7.79 -14.55
CA LYS A 85 3.03 8.91 -14.68
C LYS A 85 2.77 10.07 -13.72
N HIS A 86 1.62 10.06 -13.06
CA HIS A 86 1.18 11.16 -12.19
C HIS A 86 0.81 10.63 -10.80
N ASP A 87 0.26 11.49 -9.95
CA ASP A 87 -0.10 11.11 -8.58
C ASP A 87 -1.14 9.99 -8.63
N GLY A 88 -0.82 8.91 -7.93
CA GLY A 88 -1.64 7.72 -7.92
C GLY A 88 -1.16 6.71 -6.91
N LEU A 89 -2.10 5.88 -6.47
CA LEU A 89 -1.85 4.71 -5.64
C LEU A 89 -2.11 3.48 -6.48
N ARG A 90 -1.21 2.50 -6.41
CA ARG A 90 -1.39 1.18 -7.04
C ARG A 90 -1.54 0.14 -5.96
N ILE A 91 -2.61 -0.63 -6.01
CA ILE A 91 -2.85 -1.71 -5.04
C ILE A 91 -2.93 -3.03 -5.79
N CYS A 92 -2.02 -3.94 -5.46
CA CYS A 92 -2.00 -5.31 -5.98
C CYS A 92 -2.39 -6.27 -4.84
N ILE A 93 -3.47 -7.02 -4.99
CA ILE A 93 -3.95 -7.97 -3.98
C ILE A 93 -4.02 -9.36 -4.60
N ASP A 94 -3.34 -10.35 -4.02
CA ASP A 94 -3.61 -11.78 -4.25
C ASP A 94 -4.37 -12.35 -3.06
N THR A 95 -5.64 -12.69 -3.28
CA THR A 95 -6.53 -13.18 -2.21
C THR A 95 -6.23 -14.63 -1.76
N ARG A 96 -5.28 -15.32 -2.40
CA ARG A 96 -4.86 -16.67 -2.02
C ARG A 96 -3.43 -16.77 -1.51
N ASP A 97 -2.70 -15.66 -1.48
CA ASP A 97 -1.29 -15.62 -1.07
C ASP A 97 -0.41 -16.67 -1.80
N THR A 98 -0.58 -16.79 -3.12
CA THR A 98 0.16 -17.76 -3.93
C THR A 98 1.55 -17.24 -4.33
N ARG A 99 2.45 -17.11 -3.35
CA ARG A 99 3.78 -16.45 -3.48
C ARG A 99 4.74 -17.07 -4.51
N ASP A 100 4.59 -18.36 -4.81
CA ASP A 100 5.44 -19.07 -5.78
C ASP A 100 4.95 -18.94 -7.23
N VAL A 101 3.71 -18.49 -7.44
CA VAL A 101 3.13 -18.33 -8.77
C VAL A 101 3.61 -17.01 -9.38
N LYS A 102 4.54 -17.08 -10.34
CA LYS A 102 5.13 -15.89 -11.00
C LYS A 102 4.25 -15.27 -12.11
N ARG A 103 2.92 -15.44 -12.04
CA ARG A 103 1.95 -14.89 -12.99
C ARG A 103 0.67 -14.47 -12.29
N ALA A 104 -0.01 -13.46 -12.83
CA ALA A 104 -1.34 -13.09 -12.35
C ALA A 104 -2.34 -14.24 -12.55
N THR A 105 -3.26 -14.39 -11.59
CA THR A 105 -4.36 -15.36 -11.62
C THR A 105 -5.70 -14.63 -11.45
N ARG A 106 -6.82 -15.36 -11.55
CA ARG A 106 -8.16 -14.79 -11.32
C ARG A 106 -8.40 -14.23 -9.91
N PHE A 107 -7.50 -14.54 -8.98
CA PHE A 107 -7.54 -14.11 -7.58
C PHE A 107 -6.64 -12.90 -7.31
N CYS A 108 -5.92 -12.44 -8.34
CA CYS A 108 -5.10 -11.24 -8.33
C CYS A 108 -5.93 -10.05 -8.81
N HIS A 109 -5.92 -8.98 -8.03
CA HIS A 109 -6.63 -7.74 -8.32
C HIS A 109 -5.63 -6.59 -8.40
N PHE A 110 -5.83 -5.72 -9.38
CA PHE A 110 -5.03 -4.51 -9.60
C PHE A 110 -5.97 -3.31 -9.62
N PHE A 111 -5.74 -2.37 -8.72
CA PHE A 111 -6.48 -1.12 -8.59
C PHE A 111 -5.53 0.06 -8.74
#